data_AF-A0A4S9ZEW1-F1
#
_entry.id   AF-A0A4S9ZEW1-F1
#
_cell.length_a   1.000
_cell.length_b   1.000
_cell.length_c   1.000
_cell.angle_alpha   90.00
_cell.angle_beta   90.00
_cell.angle_gamma   90.00
#
_symmetry.space_group_name_H-M   'P 1'
#
loop_
_entity.id
_entity.type
_entity.pdbx_description
1 polymer ?
#
loop_
_entity_poly.entity_id
_entity_poly.type
_entity_poly.pdbx_seq_one_letter_code
_entity_poly.pdbx_strand_id
1 'polypeptide(L)'
;MSTTHNQAGPKSSNPNIEALLYEPSNRTWKIVEIPLLDLLRVTRSPEIPISKLTTSRTIKYRHHFLNDPVLRQELCKHFPNIPRMFWSKTCVQHNGFFGAKTSIAPSTSGAASPNSASALSVQTWFRMIVKSIKPTPKNIDFTQYQWYEMSFVSAFSEDRNLLLCLDTPRSLVYTLLDIVSEEENKDIITGPYGFHQVLFEQLMVLYDESVWDIAFIMRNNEKSKGPMGNTDLHYFIKLYEDSRHTVHSIEATQEATK
;
A
#
# COMPACT_ATOMS: atom_id res chain seq x y z
N MET A 1 -16.15 -52.15 3.83
CA MET A 1 -15.20 -51.32 3.08
C MET A 1 -15.66 -49.88 3.22
N SER A 2 -15.03 -49.13 4.12
CA SER A 2 -15.35 -47.71 4.35
C SER A 2 -14.37 -46.88 3.54
N THR A 3 -14.84 -46.29 2.46
CA THR A 3 -14.06 -45.38 1.63
C THR A 3 -14.04 -44.00 2.30
N THR A 4 -12.93 -43.70 2.96
CA THR A 4 -12.61 -42.36 3.45
C THR A 4 -12.40 -41.44 2.25
N HIS A 5 -13.41 -40.64 1.93
CA HIS A 5 -13.23 -39.46 1.08
C HIS A 5 -12.37 -38.45 1.85
N ASN A 6 -11.07 -38.42 1.56
CA ASN A 6 -10.21 -37.28 1.86
C ASN A 6 -10.70 -36.09 1.02
N GLN A 7 -11.60 -35.29 1.57
CA GLN A 7 -11.82 -33.93 1.08
C GLN A 7 -10.53 -33.16 1.33
N ALA A 8 -9.76 -32.96 0.26
CA ALA A 8 -8.69 -31.98 0.27
C ALA A 8 -9.30 -30.63 0.65
N GLY A 9 -8.91 -30.09 1.82
CA GLY A 9 -9.35 -28.77 2.26
C GLY A 9 -9.07 -27.71 1.20
N PRO A 10 -9.76 -26.56 1.25
CA PRO A 10 -9.58 -25.50 0.26
C PRO A 10 -8.09 -25.11 0.20
N LYS A 11 -7.48 -25.29 -0.98
CA LYS A 11 -6.08 -24.91 -1.21
C LYS A 11 -6.00 -23.38 -1.29
N SER A 12 -5.16 -22.77 -0.44
CA SER A 12 -4.82 -21.36 -0.54
C SER A 12 -4.21 -21.07 -1.90
N SER A 13 -4.66 -19.98 -2.52
CA SER A 13 -3.86 -19.31 -3.53
C SER A 13 -2.61 -18.74 -2.85
N ASN A 14 -1.43 -18.99 -3.42
CA ASN A 14 -0.17 -18.39 -3.01
C ASN A 14 0.33 -17.58 -4.20
N PRO A 15 -0.20 -16.36 -4.41
CA PRO A 15 0.08 -15.60 -5.62
C PRO A 15 1.55 -15.16 -5.63
N ASN A 16 2.15 -15.17 -6.81
CA ASN A 16 3.42 -14.48 -7.02
C ASN A 16 3.22 -12.98 -6.89
N ILE A 17 4.18 -12.33 -6.25
CA ILE A 17 4.19 -10.88 -6.04
C ILE A 17 5.52 -10.29 -6.47
N GLU A 18 5.47 -9.03 -6.93
CA GLU A 18 6.67 -8.20 -7.09
C GLU A 18 7.07 -7.68 -5.71
N ALA A 19 8.28 -8.04 -5.29
CA ALA A 19 8.84 -7.69 -3.99
C ALA A 19 10.17 -6.96 -4.19
N LEU A 20 10.31 -5.81 -3.53
CA LEU A 20 11.60 -5.13 -3.40
C LEU A 20 12.37 -5.79 -2.26
N LEU A 21 13.52 -6.39 -2.52
CA LEU A 21 14.35 -7.00 -1.49
C LEU A 21 15.68 -6.30 -1.39
N TYR A 22 16.08 -6.00 -0.17
CA TYR A 22 17.42 -5.54 0.12
C TYR A 22 18.36 -6.73 0.29
N GLU A 23 19.51 -6.69 -0.38
CA GLU A 23 20.57 -7.70 -0.32
C GLU A 23 21.75 -7.16 0.52
N PRO A 24 21.99 -7.68 1.74
CA PRO A 24 23.06 -7.21 2.63
C PRO A 24 24.47 -7.34 2.06
N SER A 25 24.75 -8.42 1.33
CA SER A 25 26.08 -8.72 0.77
C SER A 25 26.54 -7.64 -0.20
N ASN A 26 25.64 -7.22 -1.09
CA ASN A 26 25.93 -6.23 -2.14
C ASN A 26 25.45 -4.83 -1.78
N ARG A 27 24.74 -4.66 -0.66
CA ARG A 27 24.07 -3.42 -0.25
C ARG A 27 23.16 -2.82 -1.32
N THR A 28 22.52 -3.68 -2.12
CA THR A 28 21.66 -3.26 -3.23
C THR A 28 20.22 -3.71 -3.02
N TRP A 29 19.31 -2.98 -3.66
CA TRP A 29 17.91 -3.33 -3.77
C TRP A 29 17.62 -4.01 -5.10
N LYS A 30 16.77 -5.04 -5.08
CA LYS A 30 16.37 -5.78 -6.28
C LYS A 30 14.87 -6.06 -6.27
N ILE A 31 14.25 -6.03 -7.44
CA ILE A 31 12.90 -6.56 -7.63
C ILE A 31 13.01 -8.06 -7.88
N VAL A 32 12.25 -8.83 -7.14
CA VAL A 32 12.08 -10.27 -7.37
C VAL A 32 10.61 -10.61 -7.47
N GLU A 33 10.32 -11.67 -8.23
CA GLU A 33 9.02 -12.32 -8.22
C GLU A 33 9.10 -13.55 -7.30
N ILE A 34 8.26 -13.59 -6.27
CA ILE A 34 8.27 -14.66 -5.26
C ILE A 34 6.84 -14.92 -4.77
N PRO A 35 6.48 -16.17 -4.43
CA PRO A 35 5.19 -16.44 -3.81
C PRO A 35 5.03 -15.70 -2.48
N LEU A 36 3.86 -15.09 -2.28
CA LEU A 36 3.54 -14.21 -1.14
C LEU A 36 3.85 -14.86 0.22
N LEU A 37 3.40 -16.10 0.42
CA LEU A 37 3.55 -16.81 1.70
C LEU A 37 4.99 -17.25 1.93
N ASP A 38 5.74 -17.57 0.88
CA ASP A 38 7.14 -17.98 1.01
C ASP A 38 7.97 -16.78 1.46
N LEU A 39 7.72 -15.60 0.88
CA LEU A 39 8.39 -14.38 1.32
C LEU A 39 8.06 -14.01 2.78
N LEU A 40 6.82 -14.21 3.23
CA LEU A 40 6.45 -13.97 4.64
C LEU A 40 7.09 -14.97 5.62
N ARG A 41 7.52 -16.14 5.13
CA ARG A 41 8.25 -17.15 5.90
C ARG A 41 9.75 -16.88 5.93
N VAL A 42 10.34 -16.41 4.83
CA VAL A 42 11.77 -16.03 4.74
C VAL A 42 12.12 -14.98 5.80
N THR A 43 11.19 -14.06 6.11
CA THR A 43 11.34 -13.08 7.21
C THR A 43 11.33 -13.66 8.63
N ARG A 44 11.41 -14.98 8.80
CA ARG A 44 11.50 -15.67 10.11
C ARG A 44 12.72 -16.59 10.27
N SER A 45 13.63 -16.64 9.29
CA SER A 45 14.79 -17.53 9.35
C SER A 45 15.94 -16.90 10.17
N PRO A 46 16.48 -17.59 11.20
CA PRO A 46 17.55 -17.07 12.06
C PRO A 46 18.96 -17.08 11.42
N GLU A 47 19.11 -17.63 10.21
CA GLU A 47 20.42 -17.79 9.55
C GLU A 47 20.84 -16.62 8.66
N ILE A 48 19.97 -15.62 8.47
CA ILE A 48 20.30 -14.38 7.75
C ILE A 48 20.36 -13.27 8.80
N PRO A 49 21.47 -12.53 8.96
CA PRO A 49 21.49 -11.36 9.84
C PRO A 49 20.55 -10.28 9.27
N ILE A 50 19.30 -10.22 9.74
CA ILE A 50 18.24 -9.36 9.21
C ILE A 50 18.38 -7.92 9.73
N SER A 51 19.52 -7.30 9.44
CA SER A 51 19.61 -5.84 9.52
C SER A 51 18.90 -5.15 8.34
N LYS A 52 18.34 -5.91 7.38
CA LYS A 52 18.19 -5.41 6.01
C LYS A 52 17.33 -6.30 5.09
N LEU A 53 16.15 -6.75 5.53
CA LEU A 53 15.13 -7.28 4.59
C LEU A 53 13.90 -6.39 4.56
N THR A 54 14.17 -5.13 4.31
CA THR A 54 13.25 -4.07 3.97
C THR A 54 12.54 -4.55 2.70
N THR A 55 11.24 -4.88 2.77
CA THR A 55 10.45 -5.17 1.54
C THR A 55 9.30 -4.20 1.40
N SER A 56 9.14 -3.60 0.22
CA SER A 56 7.90 -2.96 -0.24
C SER A 56 7.30 -3.86 -1.33
N ARG A 57 6.00 -4.15 -1.25
CA ARG A 57 5.32 -5.18 -2.07
C ARG A 57 4.15 -4.56 -2.81
N THR A 58 3.79 -5.05 -3.99
CA THR A 58 2.53 -4.68 -4.64
C THR A 58 1.64 -5.91 -4.82
N ILE A 59 0.54 -6.00 -4.07
CA ILE A 59 -0.53 -6.94 -4.40
C ILE A 59 -1.53 -6.20 -5.27
N LYS A 60 -1.56 -6.47 -6.57
CA LYS A 60 -2.48 -5.83 -7.53
C LYS A 60 -3.97 -6.16 -7.38
N TYR A 61 -4.35 -6.91 -6.34
CA TYR A 61 -5.70 -7.48 -6.27
C TYR A 61 -6.28 -7.51 -4.86
N ARG A 62 -6.91 -6.39 -4.47
CA ARG A 62 -7.87 -6.23 -3.36
C ARG A 62 -8.81 -7.40 -3.18
N HIS A 63 -9.31 -7.95 -4.29
CA HIS A 63 -10.30 -9.02 -4.28
C HIS A 63 -9.72 -10.39 -3.95
N HIS A 64 -8.43 -10.60 -4.17
CA HIS A 64 -7.84 -11.94 -4.09
C HIS A 64 -7.79 -12.44 -2.63
N PHE A 65 -7.28 -11.62 -1.70
CA PHE A 65 -7.27 -12.00 -0.28
C PHE A 65 -8.66 -11.94 0.38
N LEU A 66 -9.58 -11.11 -0.15
CA LEU A 66 -10.95 -11.07 0.36
C LEU A 66 -11.74 -12.34 -0.02
N ASN A 67 -11.47 -12.88 -1.21
CA ASN A 67 -12.13 -14.06 -1.75
C ASN A 67 -11.43 -15.38 -1.35
N ASP A 68 -10.19 -15.30 -0.86
CA ASP A 68 -9.44 -16.44 -0.33
C ASP A 68 -9.35 -16.41 1.21
N PRO A 69 -10.26 -17.10 1.92
CA PRO A 69 -10.25 -17.12 3.37
C PRO A 69 -9.00 -17.79 3.96
N VAL A 70 -8.36 -18.72 3.23
CA VAL A 70 -7.16 -19.43 3.69
C VAL A 70 -5.97 -18.49 3.63
N LEU A 71 -5.77 -17.79 2.51
CA LEU A 71 -4.74 -16.76 2.38
C LEU A 71 -4.90 -15.68 3.44
N ARG A 72 -6.13 -15.20 3.66
CA ARG A 72 -6.42 -14.21 4.72
C ARG A 72 -6.04 -14.73 6.10
N GLN A 73 -6.34 -15.99 6.41
CA GLN A 73 -5.98 -16.59 7.69
C GLN A 73 -4.45 -16.65 7.85
N GLU A 74 -3.72 -17.01 6.80
CA GLU A 74 -2.25 -16.99 6.82
C GLU A 74 -1.70 -15.57 7.02
N LEU A 75 -2.23 -14.56 6.30
CA LEU A 75 -1.84 -13.16 6.50
C LEU A 75 -2.05 -12.70 7.95
N CYS A 76 -3.19 -13.04 8.57
CA CYS A 76 -3.43 -12.74 9.98
C CYS A 76 -2.38 -13.36 10.92
N LYS A 77 -1.84 -14.55 10.61
CA LYS A 77 -0.77 -15.18 11.41
C LYS A 77 0.56 -14.41 11.31
N HIS A 78 0.81 -13.76 10.17
CA HIS A 78 1.99 -12.93 9.97
C HIS A 78 1.83 -11.50 10.53
N PHE A 79 0.60 -11.06 10.79
CA PHE A 79 0.27 -9.74 11.32
C PHE A 79 -0.74 -9.81 12.47
N PRO A 80 -0.38 -10.42 13.62
CA PRO A 80 -1.32 -10.73 14.70
C PRO A 80 -1.91 -9.50 15.40
N ASN A 81 -1.25 -8.34 15.28
CA ASN A 81 -1.69 -7.10 15.90
C ASN A 81 -2.61 -6.27 15.01
N ILE A 82 -2.76 -6.66 13.74
CA ILE A 82 -3.67 -5.99 12.81
C ILE A 82 -5.08 -6.49 13.10
N PRO A 83 -6.04 -5.59 13.39
CA PRO A 83 -7.42 -5.97 13.64
C PRO A 83 -8.01 -6.76 12.48
N ARG A 84 -8.84 -7.77 12.80
CA ARG A 84 -9.55 -8.55 11.78
C ARG A 84 -10.37 -7.69 10.82
N MET A 85 -10.83 -6.53 11.29
CA MET A 85 -11.62 -5.61 10.48
C MET A 85 -10.84 -5.09 9.27
N PHE A 86 -9.51 -4.94 9.35
CA PHE A 86 -8.66 -4.54 8.21
C PHE A 86 -8.86 -5.46 7.00
N TRP A 87 -8.97 -6.77 7.27
CA TRP A 87 -9.13 -7.81 6.24
C TRP A 87 -10.58 -8.04 5.81
N SER A 88 -11.51 -7.18 6.25
CA SER A 88 -12.94 -7.28 5.96
C SER A 88 -13.33 -6.43 4.75
N LYS A 89 -14.47 -6.76 4.14
CA LYS A 89 -15.07 -5.94 3.08
C LYS A 89 -15.39 -4.52 3.55
N THR A 90 -15.71 -4.35 4.84
CA THR A 90 -16.04 -3.05 5.42
C THR A 90 -14.86 -2.08 5.34
N CYS A 91 -13.69 -2.42 5.87
CA CYS A 91 -12.50 -1.55 5.79
C CYS A 91 -12.04 -1.29 4.37
N VAL A 92 -12.18 -2.29 3.51
CA VAL A 92 -11.97 -2.13 2.08
C VAL A 92 -12.82 -0.96 1.60
N GLN A 93 -14.12 -0.91 1.86
CA GLN A 93 -15.01 0.17 1.40
C GLN A 93 -14.81 1.55 2.06
N HIS A 94 -13.98 1.68 3.10
CA HIS A 94 -13.70 2.99 3.70
C HIS A 94 -12.78 3.87 2.82
N ASN A 95 -12.95 5.18 2.92
CA ASN A 95 -12.11 6.17 2.22
C ASN A 95 -10.69 6.20 2.77
N GLY A 96 -10.54 6.04 4.08
CA GLY A 96 -9.24 6.02 4.74
C GLY A 96 -9.36 5.53 6.17
N PHE A 97 -8.24 5.07 6.71
CA PHE A 97 -8.04 4.81 8.13
C PHE A 97 -6.55 4.65 8.39
N PHE A 98 -6.14 4.86 9.64
CA PHE A 98 -4.78 4.57 10.11
C PHE A 98 -4.85 3.87 11.46
N GLY A 99 -3.93 2.94 11.69
CA GLY A 99 -3.77 2.30 12.98
C GLY A 99 -2.35 1.79 13.17
N ALA A 100 -1.95 1.72 14.44
CA ALA A 100 -0.67 1.20 14.85
C ALA A 100 -0.81 0.44 16.16
N LYS A 101 0.07 -0.54 16.36
CA LYS A 101 0.22 -1.23 17.62
C LYS A 101 1.69 -1.49 17.90
N THR A 102 2.12 -1.00 19.05
CA THR A 102 3.45 -1.24 19.59
C THR A 102 3.37 -2.30 20.67
N SER A 103 4.30 -3.23 20.67
CA SER A 103 4.46 -4.24 21.71
C SER A 103 5.92 -4.39 22.08
N ILE A 104 6.17 -4.68 23.34
CA ILE A 104 7.50 -4.92 23.89
C ILE A 104 7.54 -6.42 24.22
N ALA A 105 8.42 -7.17 23.56
CA ALA A 105 8.61 -8.59 23.86
C ALA A 105 9.64 -8.73 24.99
N PRO A 106 9.36 -9.54 26.04
CA PRO A 106 10.39 -9.92 26.99
C PRO A 106 11.47 -10.73 26.27
N SER A 107 12.74 -10.44 26.56
CA SER A 107 13.87 -11.15 25.97
C SER A 107 13.76 -12.66 26.23
N THR A 108 13.69 -13.46 25.16
CA THR A 108 13.60 -14.92 25.25
C THR A 108 14.95 -15.60 25.48
N SER A 109 16.04 -14.85 25.63
CA SER A 109 17.31 -15.39 26.08
C SER A 109 17.23 -15.64 27.59
N GLY A 110 17.11 -16.91 27.99
CA GLY A 110 17.18 -17.38 29.39
C GLY A 110 18.51 -17.12 30.11
N ALA A 111 19.33 -16.20 29.61
CA ALA A 111 20.44 -15.60 30.33
C ALA A 111 20.01 -14.19 30.72
N ALA A 112 19.60 -14.04 31.98
CA ALA A 112 19.32 -12.74 32.59
C ALA A 112 20.60 -11.89 32.61
N SER A 113 20.92 -11.27 31.49
CA SER A 113 21.82 -10.12 31.45
C SER A 113 20.98 -8.91 31.87
N PRO A 114 21.39 -8.14 32.89
CA PRO A 114 20.67 -6.96 33.35
C PRO A 114 20.55 -5.84 32.27
N ASN A 115 21.15 -6.06 31.09
CA ASN A 115 21.13 -5.13 29.95
C ASN A 115 20.39 -5.66 28.71
N SER A 116 19.60 -6.75 28.79
CA SER A 116 18.81 -7.17 27.62
C SER A 116 17.64 -6.21 27.40
N ALA A 117 17.84 -5.20 26.55
CA ALA A 117 16.77 -4.32 26.09
C ALA A 117 15.63 -5.18 25.53
N SER A 118 14.41 -4.93 25.99
CA SER A 118 13.25 -5.64 25.48
C SER A 118 13.03 -5.31 24.01
N ALA A 119 12.83 -6.33 23.17
CA ALA A 119 12.72 -6.16 21.73
C ALA A 119 11.45 -5.38 21.37
N LEU A 120 11.62 -4.24 20.71
CA LEU A 120 10.51 -3.41 20.21
C LEU A 120 9.89 -4.09 18.98
N SER A 121 8.57 -4.25 18.98
CA SER A 121 7.82 -4.62 17.78
C SER A 121 6.73 -3.60 17.49
N VAL A 122 6.64 -3.16 16.23
CA VAL A 122 5.66 -2.20 15.75
C VAL A 122 4.95 -2.77 14.54
N GLN A 123 3.62 -2.73 14.53
CA GLN A 123 2.82 -3.01 13.34
C GLN A 123 1.94 -1.81 13.04
N THR A 124 1.89 -1.39 11.78
CA THR A 124 0.98 -0.35 11.32
C THR A 124 0.11 -0.86 10.20
N TRP A 125 -1.05 -0.27 10.03
CA TRP A 125 -1.96 -0.55 8.93
C TRP A 125 -2.70 0.72 8.58
N PHE A 126 -2.76 1.04 7.30
CA PHE A 126 -3.51 2.20 6.86
C PHE A 126 -4.02 2.04 5.43
N ARG A 127 -4.99 2.86 5.10
CA ARG A 127 -5.63 2.91 3.79
C ARG A 127 -5.71 4.34 3.31
N MET A 128 -5.48 4.51 2.02
CA MET A 128 -5.49 5.80 1.38
C MET A 128 -6.06 5.66 -0.02
N ILE A 129 -6.98 6.55 -0.40
CA ILE A 129 -7.56 6.57 -1.75
C ILE A 129 -7.19 7.85 -2.47
N VAL A 130 -6.64 7.73 -3.69
CA VAL A 130 -6.32 8.88 -4.55
C VAL A 130 -7.15 8.80 -5.82
N LYS A 131 -7.68 9.94 -6.26
CA LYS A 131 -8.43 10.03 -7.49
C LYS A 131 -7.62 10.70 -8.59
N SER A 132 -6.95 9.91 -9.40
CA SER A 132 -6.13 10.42 -10.50
C SER A 132 -6.95 10.60 -11.78
N ILE A 133 -6.67 11.66 -12.53
CA ILE A 133 -7.17 11.88 -13.88
C ILE A 133 -6.34 11.04 -14.84
N LYS A 134 -7.00 10.36 -15.77
CA LYS A 134 -6.34 9.70 -16.89
C LYS A 134 -6.19 10.69 -18.03
N PRO A 135 -5.03 10.67 -18.72
CA PRO A 135 -4.88 11.36 -20.00
C PRO A 135 -6.05 10.97 -20.92
N THR A 136 -6.90 11.93 -21.23
CA THR A 136 -8.09 11.67 -22.03
C THR A 136 -7.68 11.68 -23.50
N PRO A 137 -7.85 10.57 -24.25
CA PRO A 137 -7.59 10.55 -25.69
C PRO A 137 -8.45 11.61 -26.39
N LYS A 138 -7.94 12.19 -27.49
CA LYS A 138 -8.62 13.27 -28.24
C LYS A 138 -10.04 12.92 -28.75
N ASN A 139 -10.42 11.65 -28.72
CA ASN A 139 -11.71 11.13 -29.21
C ASN A 139 -12.72 10.84 -28.09
N ILE A 140 -12.44 11.22 -26.84
CA ILE A 140 -13.34 11.01 -25.71
C ILE A 140 -13.75 12.36 -25.13
N ASP A 141 -15.04 12.65 -25.14
CA ASP A 141 -15.60 13.93 -24.69
C ASP A 141 -15.58 14.10 -23.17
N PHE A 142 -15.42 13.00 -22.43
CA PHE A 142 -15.47 12.97 -20.97
C PHE A 142 -14.12 12.70 -20.35
N THR A 143 -13.81 13.45 -19.30
CA THR A 143 -12.62 13.24 -18.48
C THR A 143 -12.64 11.83 -17.90
N GLN A 144 -11.59 11.05 -18.17
CA GLN A 144 -11.43 9.74 -17.56
C GLN A 144 -10.73 9.85 -16.20
N TYR A 145 -11.16 9.03 -15.25
CA TYR A 145 -10.57 8.97 -13.91
C TYR A 145 -10.23 7.54 -13.53
N GLN A 146 -9.39 7.41 -12.52
CA GLN A 146 -9.13 6.17 -11.82
C GLN A 146 -8.97 6.43 -10.33
N TRP A 147 -9.37 5.43 -9.54
CA TRP A 147 -9.14 5.40 -8.11
C TRP A 147 -7.94 4.51 -7.81
N TYR A 148 -6.96 5.06 -7.11
CA TYR A 148 -5.89 4.31 -6.48
C TYR A 148 -6.30 3.99 -5.06
N GLU A 149 -6.76 2.77 -4.83
CA GLU A 149 -7.36 2.34 -3.57
C GLU A 149 -6.38 1.61 -2.65
N MET A 150 -5.28 2.29 -2.35
CA MET A 150 -4.09 1.69 -1.75
C MET A 150 -4.30 1.30 -0.29
N SER A 151 -3.67 0.22 0.15
CA SER A 151 -3.63 -0.16 1.55
C SER A 151 -2.26 -0.69 1.92
N PHE A 152 -1.80 -0.35 3.12
CA PHE A 152 -0.43 -0.58 3.54
C PHE A 152 -0.44 -1.26 4.90
N VAL A 153 0.48 -2.20 5.06
CA VAL A 153 0.69 -2.93 6.30
C VAL A 153 2.18 -2.97 6.57
N SER A 154 2.62 -2.52 7.74
CA SER A 154 4.01 -2.68 8.16
C SER A 154 4.17 -3.64 9.34
N ALA A 155 5.32 -4.29 9.40
CA ALA A 155 5.75 -5.05 10.57
C ALA A 155 7.25 -4.83 10.80
N PHE A 156 7.56 -4.30 11.97
CA PHE A 156 8.92 -4.07 12.46
C PHE A 156 9.17 -4.89 13.73
N SER A 157 10.35 -5.49 13.81
CA SER A 157 10.97 -6.13 14.97
C SER A 157 12.48 -6.26 14.71
N GLU A 158 13.25 -6.78 15.67
CA GLU A 158 14.69 -7.03 15.50
C GLU A 158 14.98 -7.89 14.25
N ASP A 159 14.15 -8.90 13.99
CA ASP A 159 14.33 -9.81 12.84
C ASP A 159 13.51 -9.42 11.60
N ARG A 160 12.80 -8.28 11.61
CA ARG A 160 11.84 -8.00 10.53
C ARG A 160 11.66 -6.51 10.31
N ASN A 161 11.78 -6.07 9.07
CA ASN A 161 11.36 -4.73 8.64
C ASN A 161 10.60 -4.85 7.33
N LEU A 162 9.27 -4.87 7.38
CA LEU A 162 8.44 -5.20 6.23
C LEU A 162 7.37 -4.12 6.00
N LEU A 163 7.16 -3.76 4.74
CA LEU A 163 6.04 -3.00 4.22
C LEU A 163 5.33 -3.80 3.11
N LEU A 164 4.08 -4.18 3.36
CA LEU A 164 3.19 -4.79 2.39
C LEU A 164 2.29 -3.70 1.81
N CYS A 165 2.41 -3.43 0.50
CA CYS A 165 1.53 -2.51 -0.21
C CYS A 165 0.53 -3.30 -1.06
N LEU A 166 -0.74 -2.91 -0.93
CA LEU A 166 -1.88 -3.51 -1.57
C LEU A 166 -2.47 -2.48 -2.52
N ASP A 167 -2.75 -2.91 -3.74
CA ASP A 167 -3.33 -2.11 -4.83
C ASP A 167 -2.54 -0.83 -5.15
N THR A 168 -1.23 -0.89 -4.92
CA THR A 168 -0.31 0.22 -5.14
C THR A 168 0.07 0.34 -6.62
N PRO A 169 0.08 1.56 -7.20
CA PRO A 169 0.55 1.76 -8.56
C PRO A 169 2.01 1.34 -8.72
N ARG A 170 2.33 0.66 -9.82
CA ARG A 170 3.71 0.25 -10.12
C ARG A 170 4.68 1.43 -10.18
N SER A 171 4.23 2.55 -10.74
CA SER A 171 5.03 3.79 -10.79
C SER A 171 5.52 4.18 -9.40
N LEU A 172 4.63 4.20 -8.40
CA LEU A 172 4.98 4.50 -7.01
C LEU A 172 6.04 3.53 -6.47
N VAL A 173 5.91 2.24 -6.76
CA VAL A 173 6.86 1.22 -6.28
C VAL A 173 8.23 1.34 -6.93
N TYR A 174 8.31 1.67 -8.22
CA TYR A 174 9.57 1.95 -8.88
C TYR A 174 10.21 3.24 -8.35
N THR A 175 9.43 4.30 -8.13
CA THR A 175 9.94 5.52 -7.50
C THR A 175 10.50 5.25 -6.11
N LEU A 176 9.80 4.43 -5.30
CA LEU A 176 10.33 4.00 -4.00
C LEU A 176 11.63 3.24 -4.14
N LEU A 177 11.75 2.33 -5.12
CA LEU A 177 12.99 1.59 -5.39
C LEU A 177 14.14 2.54 -5.73
N ASP A 178 13.90 3.50 -6.61
CA ASP A 178 14.93 4.44 -7.05
C ASP A 178 15.47 5.22 -5.84
N ILE A 179 14.56 5.77 -5.01
CA ILE A 179 14.93 6.53 -3.80
C ILE A 179 15.73 5.67 -2.82
N VAL A 180 15.28 4.46 -2.50
CA VAL A 180 15.99 3.61 -1.52
C VAL A 180 17.29 3.02 -2.07
N SER A 181 17.49 3.07 -3.39
CA SER A 181 18.72 2.64 -4.06
C SER A 181 19.80 3.72 -4.08
N GLU A 182 19.44 4.99 -3.86
CA GLU A 182 20.39 6.09 -3.77
C GLU A 182 21.31 5.96 -2.54
N GLU A 183 22.59 6.29 -2.71
CA GLU A 183 23.57 6.12 -1.63
C GLU A 183 23.26 6.96 -0.39
N GLU A 184 22.72 8.17 -0.59
CA GLU A 184 22.37 9.11 0.48
C GLU A 184 21.22 8.59 1.35
N ASN A 185 20.39 7.69 0.80
CA ASN A 185 19.19 7.16 1.44
C ASN A 185 19.37 5.76 2.04
N LYS A 186 20.59 5.22 2.07
CA LYS A 186 20.85 3.84 2.55
C LYS A 186 20.37 3.57 3.97
N ASP A 187 20.33 4.59 4.81
CA ASP A 187 19.92 4.48 6.22
C ASP A 187 18.48 4.99 6.46
N ILE A 188 17.80 5.59 5.46
CA ILE A 188 16.48 6.22 5.62
C ILE A 188 15.40 5.22 6.05
N ILE A 189 15.58 3.97 5.63
CA ILE A 189 14.68 2.85 5.87
C ILE A 189 14.95 2.11 7.17
N THR A 190 15.89 2.59 7.99
CA THR A 190 16.21 1.96 9.28
C THR A 190 15.14 2.30 10.31
N GLY A 191 14.82 1.34 11.17
CA GLY A 191 13.83 1.50 12.23
C GLY A 191 12.37 1.29 11.81
N PRO A 192 11.42 1.49 12.76
CA PRO A 192 10.03 1.08 12.60
C PRO A 192 9.21 1.89 11.59
N TYR A 193 9.65 3.10 11.27
CA TYR A 193 8.92 4.04 10.40
C TYR A 193 9.73 4.52 9.18
N GLY A 194 10.94 4.00 8.95
CA GLY A 194 11.78 4.46 7.84
C GLY A 194 11.11 4.29 6.47
N PHE A 195 10.39 3.20 6.27
CA PHE A 195 9.56 3.00 5.09
C PHE A 195 8.42 4.00 4.95
N HIS A 196 7.79 4.38 6.07
CA HIS A 196 6.67 5.32 6.06
C HIS A 196 7.11 6.70 5.64
N GLN A 197 8.31 7.13 6.00
CA GLN A 197 8.83 8.43 5.59
C GLN A 197 8.85 8.54 4.06
N VAL A 198 9.57 7.62 3.40
CA VAL A 198 9.67 7.62 1.93
C VAL A 198 8.31 7.41 1.28
N LEU A 199 7.51 6.49 1.82
CA LEU A 199 6.17 6.22 1.30
C LEU A 199 5.26 7.45 1.38
N PHE A 200 5.22 8.15 2.50
CA PHE A 200 4.35 9.30 2.67
C PHE A 200 4.78 10.48 1.81
N GLU A 201 6.08 10.73 1.66
CA GLU A 201 6.57 11.76 0.74
C GLU A 201 6.07 11.51 -0.69
N GLN A 202 6.15 10.27 -1.17
CA GLN A 202 5.68 9.93 -2.51
C GLN A 202 4.15 9.89 -2.63
N LEU A 203 3.45 9.51 -1.56
CA LEU A 203 1.99 9.61 -1.53
C LEU A 203 1.54 11.07 -1.57
N MET A 204 2.25 11.99 -0.91
CA MET A 204 1.94 13.43 -0.97
C MET A 204 2.09 13.98 -2.39
N VAL A 205 3.14 13.60 -3.11
CA VAL A 205 3.31 13.96 -4.53
C VAL A 205 2.10 13.47 -5.34
N LEU A 206 1.72 12.21 -5.18
CA LEU A 206 0.58 11.62 -5.88
C LEU A 206 -0.75 12.34 -5.57
N TYR A 207 -0.92 12.83 -4.34
CA TYR A 207 -2.08 13.64 -3.97
C TYR A 207 -2.04 15.03 -4.59
N ASP A 208 -0.89 15.69 -4.55
CA ASP A 208 -0.74 17.04 -5.08
C ASP A 208 -1.00 17.04 -6.59
N GLU A 209 -0.41 16.09 -7.33
CA GLU A 209 -0.68 15.88 -8.76
C GLU A 209 -2.18 15.65 -9.03
N SER A 210 -2.82 14.79 -8.24
CA SER A 210 -4.26 14.50 -8.35
C SER A 210 -5.12 15.75 -8.17
N VAL A 211 -4.80 16.62 -7.21
CA VAL A 211 -5.53 17.87 -6.96
C VAL A 211 -5.27 18.88 -8.09
N TRP A 212 -4.01 19.02 -8.52
CA TRP A 212 -3.63 19.93 -9.60
C TRP A 212 -4.24 19.54 -10.95
N ASP A 213 -4.30 18.25 -11.27
CA ASP A 213 -4.93 17.77 -12.49
C ASP A 213 -6.41 18.19 -12.53
N ILE A 214 -7.13 18.04 -11.42
CA ILE A 214 -8.55 18.43 -11.32
C ILE A 214 -8.69 19.95 -11.49
N ALA A 215 -7.84 20.72 -10.81
CA ALA A 215 -7.82 22.17 -10.93
C ALA A 215 -7.51 22.64 -12.37
N PHE A 216 -6.61 21.96 -13.07
CA PHE A 216 -6.25 22.27 -14.45
C PHE A 216 -7.41 22.03 -15.41
N ILE A 217 -8.14 20.92 -15.25
CA ILE A 217 -9.35 20.64 -16.04
C ILE A 217 -10.40 21.74 -15.84
N MET A 218 -10.69 22.11 -14.59
CA MET A 218 -11.64 23.17 -14.29
C MET A 218 -11.23 24.50 -14.92
N ARG A 219 -9.97 24.88 -14.76
CA ARG A 219 -9.43 26.11 -15.35
C ARG A 219 -9.49 26.11 -16.87
N ASN A 220 -9.25 24.98 -17.51
CA ASN A 220 -9.35 24.86 -18.98
C ASN A 220 -10.80 24.96 -19.44
N ASN A 221 -11.72 24.31 -18.74
CA ASN A 221 -13.15 24.43 -19.01
C ASN A 221 -13.63 25.88 -18.86
N GLU A 222 -13.17 26.61 -17.84
CA GLU A 222 -13.47 28.03 -17.65
C GLU A 222 -12.92 28.90 -18.79
N LYS A 223 -11.65 28.70 -19.18
CA LYS A 223 -11.02 29.44 -20.29
C LYS A 223 -11.66 29.15 -21.65
N SER A 224 -12.18 27.94 -21.85
CA SER A 224 -12.87 27.56 -23.09
C SER A 224 -14.23 28.24 -23.28
N LYS A 225 -14.74 28.95 -22.25
CA LYS A 225 -15.93 29.80 -22.41
C LYS A 225 -15.56 31.01 -23.26
N GLY A 226 -16.06 31.05 -24.49
CA GLY A 226 -16.14 32.30 -25.25
C GLY A 226 -16.99 33.35 -24.50
N PRO A 227 -17.00 34.62 -24.95
CA PRO A 227 -17.61 35.74 -24.24
C PRO A 227 -19.12 35.62 -23.93
N MET A 228 -19.83 34.68 -24.57
CA MET A 228 -21.26 34.42 -24.34
C MET A 228 -21.55 33.28 -23.35
N GLY A 229 -20.53 32.54 -22.90
CA GLY A 229 -20.71 31.25 -22.23
C GLY A 229 -21.15 30.16 -23.21
N ASN A 230 -20.66 28.93 -23.03
CA ASN A 230 -21.09 27.80 -23.84
C ASN A 230 -22.42 27.26 -23.25
N THR A 231 -23.53 27.46 -23.97
CA THR A 231 -24.89 27.01 -23.58
C THR A 231 -25.21 25.59 -24.05
N ASP A 232 -24.24 24.88 -24.63
CA ASP A 232 -24.39 23.50 -25.06
C ASP A 232 -24.67 22.55 -23.87
N LEU A 233 -25.65 21.66 -24.05
CA LEU A 233 -26.01 20.64 -23.08
C LEU A 233 -24.82 19.72 -22.77
N HIS A 234 -23.99 19.39 -23.77
CA HIS A 234 -22.80 18.58 -23.55
C HIS A 234 -21.79 19.29 -22.64
N TYR A 235 -21.64 20.60 -22.78
CA TYR A 235 -20.79 21.40 -21.91
C TYR A 235 -21.33 21.45 -20.47
N PHE A 236 -22.65 21.57 -20.28
CA PHE A 236 -23.27 21.50 -18.95
C PHE A 236 -23.04 20.13 -18.29
N ILE A 237 -23.28 19.03 -19.01
CA ILE A 237 -23.06 17.67 -18.49
C ILE A 237 -21.59 17.47 -18.11
N LYS A 238 -20.67 17.96 -18.94
CA LYS A 238 -19.23 17.91 -18.65
C LYS A 238 -18.88 18.63 -17.34
N LEU A 239 -19.33 19.88 -17.19
CA LEU A 239 -19.11 20.65 -15.96
C LEU A 239 -19.73 19.98 -14.73
N TYR A 240 -20.93 19.41 -14.88
CA TYR A 240 -21.59 18.68 -13.81
C TYR A 240 -20.77 17.46 -13.37
N GLU A 241 -20.32 16.61 -14.30
CA GLU A 241 -19.48 15.46 -13.97
C GLU A 241 -18.13 15.88 -13.37
N ASP A 242 -17.45 16.87 -13.96
CA ASP A 242 -16.20 17.40 -13.41
C ASP A 242 -16.41 17.93 -11.97
N SER A 243 -17.53 18.60 -11.69
CA SER A 243 -17.83 19.15 -10.35
C SER A 243 -18.06 18.04 -9.31
N ARG A 244 -18.84 17.01 -9.67
CA ARG A 244 -19.03 15.81 -8.86
C ARG A 244 -17.68 15.13 -8.60
N HIS A 245 -16.82 15.14 -9.59
CA HIS A 245 -15.52 14.54 -9.49
C HIS A 245 -14.56 15.28 -8.57
N THR A 246 -14.62 16.60 -8.53
CA THR A 246 -13.93 17.44 -7.54
C THR A 246 -14.43 17.17 -6.13
N VAL A 247 -15.75 17.09 -5.92
CA VAL A 247 -16.34 16.80 -4.61
C VAL A 247 -15.82 15.47 -4.05
N HIS A 248 -15.85 14.39 -4.85
CA HIS A 248 -15.32 13.10 -4.39
C HIS A 248 -13.81 13.15 -4.06
N SER A 249 -13.04 13.97 -4.78
CA SER A 249 -11.62 14.15 -4.48
C SER A 249 -11.42 14.87 -3.14
N ILE A 250 -12.21 15.91 -2.88
CA ILE A 250 -12.20 16.64 -1.61
C ILE A 250 -12.57 15.70 -0.45
N GLU A 251 -13.63 14.91 -0.60
CA GLU A 251 -14.05 13.92 0.40
C GLU A 251 -12.93 12.92 0.72
N ALA A 252 -12.20 12.45 -0.30
CA ALA A 252 -11.05 11.58 -0.10
C ALA A 252 -9.89 12.26 0.64
N THR A 253 -9.60 13.53 0.34
CA THR A 253 -8.51 14.30 0.97
C THR A 253 -8.85 14.74 2.40
N GLN A 254 -10.09 15.16 2.67
CA GLN A 254 -10.52 15.59 3.99
C GLN A 254 -10.50 14.45 5.01
N GLU A 255 -10.87 13.24 4.61
CA GLU A 255 -10.77 12.06 5.47
C GLU A 255 -9.32 11.64 5.75
N ALA A 256 -8.34 12.06 4.93
CA ALA A 256 -6.92 11.83 5.20
C ALA A 256 -6.31 12.83 6.22
N THR A 257 -7.01 13.92 6.52
CA THR A 257 -6.53 15.01 7.40
C THR A 257 -7.15 14.97 8.81
N LYS A 258 -8.13 14.10 9.04
CA LYS A 258 -8.78 13.88 10.34
C LYS A 258 -8.07 12.77 11.11
#